data_AF-A0A7W0Y3N6-F1
#
_entry.id   AF-A0A7W0Y3N6-F1
#
_cell.length_a   1.000
_cell.length_b   1.000
_cell.length_c   1.000
_cell.angle_alpha   90.00
_cell.angle_beta   90.00
_cell.angle_gamma   90.00
#
_symmetry.space_group_name_H-M   'P 1'
#
loop_
_entity.id
_entity.type
_entity.pdbx_description
1 polymer ?
#
loop_
_entity_poly.entity_id
_entity_poly.type
_entity_poly.pdbx_seq_one_letter_code
_entity_poly.pdbx_strand_id
1 'polypeptide(L)'
;VLFRSIVARLVVSHYREPLVDWHDELHDRFALPTALVRDLRIVLGDLDEHGLGVPALLRRELEVWRPPGITCRLGDASLTVRPALEFWPLVGDVASQERSGARCVDASTERWEISHEGPGPERVVVAGRWAPLRPLEGAQRAVGVRRRVYLPSPGLHPGLAPTDPLVIEWAWGGRAQRIELWAWRPFGGPYPGLATDEADALARRQERIMVTTREGDVSASGHWAEVRPFTIDLRLG
;
A
#
# COMPACT_ATOMS: atom_id res chain seq x y z
N VAL A 1 -11.68 -20.70 8.86
CA VAL A 1 -12.42 -21.34 7.74
C VAL A 1 -11.55 -21.40 6.49
N LEU A 2 -11.10 -20.27 5.94
CA LEU A 2 -10.24 -20.24 4.74
C LEU A 2 -9.06 -21.22 4.75
N PHE A 3 -8.20 -21.18 5.77
CA PHE A 3 -7.06 -22.11 5.88
C PHE A 3 -7.48 -23.58 5.83
N ARG A 4 -8.58 -23.94 6.52
CA ARG A 4 -9.11 -25.30 6.50
C ARG A 4 -9.64 -25.69 5.12
N SER A 5 -10.28 -24.77 4.40
CA SER A 5 -10.71 -25.00 3.01
C SER A 5 -9.51 -25.24 2.09
N ILE A 6 -8.43 -24.45 2.22
CA ILE A 6 -7.20 -24.63 1.44
C ILE A 6 -6.57 -25.99 1.73
N VAL A 7 -6.41 -26.37 3.00
CA VAL A 7 -5.88 -27.69 3.36
C VAL A 7 -6.77 -28.82 2.83
N ALA A 8 -8.09 -28.70 2.99
CA ALA A 8 -9.04 -29.68 2.45
C ALA A 8 -8.94 -29.79 0.92
N ARG A 9 -8.75 -28.67 0.21
CA ARG A 9 -8.57 -28.66 -1.23
C ARG A 9 -7.36 -29.51 -1.61
N LEU A 10 -6.21 -29.26 -1.00
CA LEU A 10 -4.96 -29.97 -1.30
C LEU A 10 -5.04 -31.48 -1.01
N VAL A 11 -5.93 -31.91 -0.10
CA VAL A 11 -6.19 -33.31 0.21
C VAL A 11 -7.16 -33.95 -0.78
N VAL A 12 -8.26 -33.27 -1.13
CA VAL A 12 -9.31 -33.79 -2.03
C VAL A 12 -8.79 -33.93 -3.46
N SER A 13 -8.00 -32.96 -3.92
CA SER A 13 -7.43 -32.94 -5.26
C SER A 13 -5.96 -32.55 -5.18
N HIS A 14 -5.09 -33.41 -5.73
CA HIS A 14 -3.65 -33.17 -5.70
C HIS A 14 -3.32 -31.95 -6.58
N TYR A 15 -2.66 -30.95 -6.00
CA TYR A 15 -2.15 -29.81 -6.76
C TYR A 15 -0.85 -30.20 -7.47
N ARG A 16 -0.85 -30.19 -8.80
CA ARG A 16 0.27 -30.67 -9.64
C ARG A 16 0.98 -29.57 -10.42
N GLU A 17 0.50 -28.34 -10.32
CA GLU A 17 1.17 -27.20 -10.94
C GLU A 17 2.55 -27.00 -10.30
N PRO A 18 3.55 -26.55 -11.08
CA PRO A 18 4.87 -26.28 -10.54
C PRO A 18 4.82 -25.19 -9.48
N LEU A 19 5.70 -25.30 -8.48
CA LEU A 19 5.90 -24.21 -7.53
C LEU A 19 6.46 -23.00 -8.27
N VAL A 20 5.83 -21.85 -8.06
CA VAL A 20 6.28 -20.58 -8.64
C VAL A 20 7.26 -19.94 -7.66
N ASP A 21 8.47 -19.66 -8.14
CA ASP A 21 9.45 -18.88 -7.38
C ASP A 21 9.29 -17.39 -7.66
N TRP A 22 8.50 -16.72 -6.83
CA TRP A 22 8.16 -15.31 -6.99
C TRP A 22 9.33 -14.35 -6.75
N HIS A 23 10.45 -14.80 -6.18
CA HIS A 23 11.60 -13.93 -5.85
C HIS A 23 11.15 -12.59 -5.22
N ASP A 24 11.63 -11.47 -5.78
CA ASP A 24 11.35 -10.13 -5.32
C ASP A 24 9.89 -9.69 -5.53
N GLU A 25 9.13 -10.32 -6.44
CA GLU A 25 7.73 -9.97 -6.67
C GLU A 25 6.88 -10.18 -5.41
N LEU A 26 7.24 -11.14 -4.55
CA LEU A 26 6.52 -11.40 -3.29
C LEU A 26 6.56 -10.18 -2.36
N HIS A 27 7.69 -9.46 -2.35
CA HIS A 27 7.90 -8.28 -1.52
C HIS A 27 7.69 -6.95 -2.28
N ASP A 28 7.37 -7.01 -3.57
CA ASP A 28 7.12 -5.87 -4.44
C ASP A 28 5.66 -5.85 -4.92
N ARG A 29 5.34 -6.64 -5.96
CA ARG A 29 4.00 -6.74 -6.56
C ARG A 29 2.95 -7.23 -5.56
N PHE A 30 3.19 -8.35 -4.88
CA PHE A 30 2.21 -8.95 -3.96
C PHE A 30 2.08 -8.22 -2.63
N ALA A 31 2.92 -7.21 -2.39
CA ALA A 31 2.73 -6.25 -1.31
C ALA A 31 1.63 -5.23 -1.62
N LEU A 32 1.26 -5.08 -2.90
CA LEU A 32 0.25 -4.13 -3.36
C LEU A 32 -1.16 -4.76 -3.23
N PRO A 33 -2.10 -4.09 -2.53
CA PRO A 33 -3.44 -4.61 -2.32
C PRO A 33 -4.21 -5.00 -3.60
N THR A 34 -3.97 -4.32 -4.73
CA THR A 34 -4.64 -4.64 -6.01
C THR A 34 -4.19 -6.00 -6.54
N ALA A 35 -2.89 -6.27 -6.50
CA ALA A 35 -2.35 -7.58 -6.88
C ALA A 35 -2.78 -8.67 -5.89
N LEU A 36 -2.73 -8.37 -4.58
CA LEU A 36 -3.06 -9.34 -3.53
C LEU A 36 -4.54 -9.75 -3.55
N VAL A 37 -5.46 -8.80 -3.72
CA VAL A 37 -6.91 -9.11 -3.82
C VAL A 37 -7.19 -9.94 -5.07
N ARG A 38 -6.48 -9.69 -6.18
CA ARG A 38 -6.63 -10.49 -7.39
C ARG A 38 -6.16 -11.93 -7.16
N ASP A 39 -4.97 -12.11 -6.59
CA ASP A 39 -4.42 -13.42 -6.26
C ASP A 39 -5.36 -14.20 -5.33
N LEU A 40 -5.88 -13.53 -4.29
CA LEU A 40 -6.87 -14.09 -3.40
C LEU A 40 -8.13 -14.56 -4.16
N ARG A 41 -8.62 -13.81 -5.16
CA ARG A 41 -9.79 -14.22 -5.94
C ARG A 41 -9.54 -15.50 -6.75
N ILE A 42 -8.31 -15.73 -7.20
CA ILE A 42 -7.92 -16.99 -7.87
C ILE A 42 -7.99 -18.14 -6.87
N VAL A 43 -7.43 -17.96 -5.66
CA VAL A 43 -7.51 -18.97 -4.59
C VAL A 43 -8.97 -19.27 -4.22
N LEU A 44 -9.80 -18.24 -4.05
CA LEU A 44 -11.21 -18.43 -3.73
C LEU A 44 -11.98 -19.11 -4.87
N GLY A 45 -11.66 -18.81 -6.13
CA GLY A 45 -12.22 -19.49 -7.30
C GLY A 45 -11.87 -20.98 -7.33
N ASP A 46 -10.60 -21.35 -7.11
CA ASP A 46 -10.19 -22.77 -7.03
C ASP A 46 -10.92 -23.51 -5.89
N LEU A 47 -11.15 -22.85 -4.75
CA LEU A 47 -11.96 -23.42 -3.68
C LEU A 47 -13.42 -23.63 -4.09
N ASP A 48 -14.03 -22.68 -4.80
CA ASP A 48 -15.40 -22.77 -5.30
C ASP A 48 -15.54 -23.94 -6.29
N GLU A 49 -14.59 -24.08 -7.23
CA GLU A 49 -14.55 -25.17 -8.21
C GLU A 49 -14.46 -26.57 -7.60
N HIS A 50 -13.88 -26.68 -6.39
CA HIS A 50 -13.75 -27.93 -5.66
C HIS A 50 -14.84 -28.14 -4.59
N GLY A 51 -15.88 -27.29 -4.57
CA GLY A 51 -16.97 -27.39 -3.58
C GLY A 51 -16.56 -27.05 -2.15
N LEU A 52 -15.45 -26.33 -1.99
CA LEU A 52 -14.85 -25.91 -0.71
C LEU A 52 -14.90 -24.40 -0.49
N GLY A 53 -15.77 -23.72 -1.24
CA GLY A 53 -16.03 -22.29 -1.19
C GLY A 53 -16.28 -21.76 0.22
N VAL A 54 -15.92 -20.50 0.43
CA VAL A 54 -16.11 -19.82 1.72
C VAL A 54 -17.40 -18.99 1.72
N PRO A 55 -18.01 -18.74 2.90
CA PRO A 55 -19.21 -17.90 2.97
C PRO A 55 -19.00 -16.51 2.32
N ALA A 56 -20.01 -16.01 1.61
CA ALA A 56 -19.93 -14.72 0.90
C ALA A 56 -19.53 -13.55 1.81
N LEU A 57 -19.99 -13.55 3.07
CA LEU A 57 -19.58 -12.56 4.06
C LEU A 57 -18.07 -12.60 4.32
N LEU A 58 -17.49 -13.79 4.49
CA LEU A 58 -16.04 -13.93 4.68
C LEU A 58 -15.27 -13.50 3.43
N ARG A 59 -15.75 -13.87 2.22
CA ARG A 59 -15.15 -13.39 0.96
C ARG A 59 -15.11 -11.86 0.90
N ARG A 60 -16.22 -11.20 1.23
CA ARG A 60 -16.29 -9.74 1.27
C ARG A 60 -15.27 -9.17 2.28
N GLU A 61 -15.20 -9.72 3.48
CA GLU A 61 -14.25 -9.25 4.50
C GLU A 61 -12.78 -9.41 4.09
N LEU A 62 -12.45 -10.44 3.32
CA LEU A 62 -11.08 -10.66 2.82
C LEU A 62 -10.71 -9.69 1.68
N GLU A 63 -11.68 -9.21 0.89
CA GLU A 63 -11.43 -8.31 -0.24
C GLU A 63 -11.49 -6.82 0.13
N VAL A 64 -12.15 -6.48 1.24
CA VAL A 64 -12.29 -5.08 1.68
C VAL A 64 -10.96 -4.56 2.24
N TRP A 65 -10.40 -3.55 1.59
CA TRP A 65 -9.29 -2.79 2.17
C TRP A 65 -9.81 -1.90 3.31
N ARG A 66 -9.01 -1.78 4.38
CA ARG A 66 -9.39 -1.02 5.57
C ARG A 66 -8.89 0.43 5.45
N PRO A 67 -9.73 1.43 5.77
CA PRO A 67 -9.28 2.81 5.90
C PRO A 67 -8.12 2.99 6.91
N PRO A 68 -7.31 4.04 6.80
CA PRO A 68 -7.53 5.25 5.99
C PRO A 68 -7.11 5.07 4.53
N GLY A 69 -7.71 5.85 3.64
CA GLY A 69 -7.33 5.93 2.23
C GLY A 69 -8.32 6.83 1.50
N ILE A 70 -8.12 7.02 0.20
CA ILE A 70 -8.98 7.89 -0.58
C ILE A 70 -9.12 7.42 -2.02
N THR A 71 -10.30 7.62 -2.58
CA THR A 71 -10.52 7.46 -4.02
C THR A 71 -10.95 8.80 -4.59
N CYS A 72 -10.14 9.28 -5.51
CA CYS A 72 -10.30 10.53 -6.22
C CYS A 72 -10.83 10.23 -7.62
N ARG A 73 -11.83 10.98 -8.09
CA ARG A 73 -12.35 10.84 -9.45
C ARG A 73 -12.11 12.12 -10.24
N LEU A 74 -11.60 11.97 -11.45
CA LEU A 74 -11.49 13.02 -12.45
C LEU A 74 -12.09 12.46 -13.74
N GLY A 75 -13.13 13.09 -14.28
CA GLY A 75 -13.85 12.55 -15.45
C GLY A 75 -14.32 11.11 -15.24
N ASP A 76 -13.90 10.23 -16.15
CA ASP A 76 -14.14 8.79 -16.20
C ASP A 76 -12.99 7.95 -15.61
N ALA A 77 -11.97 8.58 -15.04
CA ALA A 77 -10.85 7.93 -14.37
C ALA A 77 -10.94 8.06 -12.85
N SER A 78 -10.46 7.04 -12.14
CA SER A 78 -10.30 7.06 -10.68
C SER A 78 -8.87 6.77 -10.27
N LEU A 79 -8.41 7.45 -9.23
CA LEU A 79 -7.15 7.17 -8.53
C LEU A 79 -7.47 6.82 -7.08
N THR A 80 -7.09 5.64 -6.65
CA THR A 80 -7.21 5.20 -5.27
C THR A 80 -5.84 5.17 -4.62
N VAL A 81 -5.71 5.85 -3.48
CA VAL A 81 -4.51 5.85 -2.65
C VAL A 81 -4.85 5.16 -1.33
N ARG A 82 -4.19 4.04 -1.04
CA ARG A 82 -4.47 3.23 0.16
C ARG A 82 -3.20 2.56 0.72
N PRO A 83 -3.18 2.21 2.02
CA PRO A 83 -2.04 1.52 2.61
C PRO A 83 -1.79 0.18 1.90
N ALA A 84 -0.51 -0.14 1.72
CA ALA A 84 -0.03 -1.40 1.20
C ALA A 84 0.77 -2.14 2.27
N LEU A 85 1.05 -3.42 2.02
CA LEU A 85 1.83 -4.22 2.96
C LEU A 85 3.28 -3.73 2.98
N GLU A 86 3.81 -3.45 4.18
CA GLU A 86 5.22 -3.11 4.37
C GLU A 86 5.89 -4.13 5.28
N PHE A 87 7.05 -4.64 4.83
CA PHE A 87 7.80 -5.67 5.52
C PHE A 87 8.86 -5.01 6.40
N TRP A 88 8.53 -4.81 7.68
CA TRP A 88 9.45 -4.20 8.63
C TRP A 88 10.56 -5.14 9.05
N PRO A 89 11.84 -4.72 8.95
CA PRO A 89 12.97 -5.56 9.28
C PRO A 89 13.18 -5.67 10.79
N LEU A 90 13.71 -6.82 11.22
CA LEU A 90 14.22 -7.01 12.57
C LEU A 90 15.60 -6.35 12.72
N VAL A 91 15.79 -5.62 13.81
CA VAL A 91 17.06 -5.03 14.21
C VAL A 91 17.77 -6.02 15.15
N GLY A 92 18.79 -6.69 14.63
CA GLY A 92 19.53 -7.76 15.32
C GLY A 92 20.58 -7.28 16.31
N ASP A 93 21.38 -6.26 15.96
CA ASP A 93 22.61 -5.93 16.69
C ASP A 93 22.47 -4.74 17.65
N VAL A 94 21.39 -4.70 18.43
CA VAL A 94 21.33 -3.73 19.53
C VAL A 94 22.09 -4.34 20.71
N ALA A 95 23.25 -3.76 21.06
CA ALA A 95 24.22 -4.27 22.05
C ALA A 95 23.68 -4.60 23.46
N SER A 96 22.41 -4.32 23.74
CA SER A 96 21.71 -4.62 24.99
C SER A 96 20.75 -5.82 24.92
N GLN A 97 20.71 -6.58 23.81
CA GLN A 97 19.82 -7.75 23.65
C GLN A 97 20.08 -8.88 24.65
N GLU A 98 21.22 -8.87 25.35
CA GLU A 98 21.49 -9.82 26.44
C GLU A 98 20.56 -9.66 27.66
N ARG A 99 19.84 -8.53 27.79
CA ARG A 99 18.91 -8.29 28.92
C ARG A 99 17.43 -8.27 28.55
N SER A 100 17.08 -8.29 27.27
CA SER A 100 15.70 -8.27 26.78
C SER A 100 15.51 -9.35 25.74
N GLY A 101 14.71 -10.38 26.04
CA GLY A 101 14.51 -11.56 25.20
C GLY A 101 13.75 -11.32 23.88
N ALA A 102 13.60 -10.08 23.41
CA ALA A 102 12.87 -9.73 22.19
C ALA A 102 13.71 -8.83 21.26
N ARG A 103 13.67 -9.13 19.96
CA ARG A 103 14.28 -8.32 18.89
C ARG A 103 13.43 -7.08 18.60
N CYS A 104 14.06 -5.95 18.31
CA CYS A 104 13.38 -4.73 17.91
C CYS A 104 12.98 -4.80 16.42
N VAL A 105 11.84 -4.21 16.05
CA VAL A 105 11.38 -4.09 14.65
C VAL A 105 11.49 -2.63 14.24
N ASP A 106 12.10 -2.36 13.08
CA ASP A 106 12.12 -1.01 12.52
C ASP A 106 10.83 -0.73 11.73
N ALA A 107 9.83 -0.19 12.44
CA ALA A 107 8.55 0.23 11.87
C ALA A 107 8.57 1.68 11.33
N SER A 108 9.75 2.25 11.04
CA SER A 108 9.88 3.64 10.57
C SER A 108 9.42 3.88 9.14
N THR A 109 9.10 2.82 8.41
CA THR A 109 8.69 2.92 7.00
C THR A 109 7.24 2.52 6.82
N GLU A 110 6.61 3.04 5.78
CA GLU A 110 5.30 2.60 5.35
C GLU A 110 5.28 2.47 3.83
N ARG A 111 4.28 1.74 3.35
CA ARG A 111 4.00 1.61 1.93
C ARG A 111 2.57 2.01 1.64
N TRP A 112 2.40 2.77 0.56
CA TRP A 112 1.10 3.09 -0.01
C TRP A 112 1.02 2.56 -1.43
N GLU A 113 -0.14 2.05 -1.81
CA GLU A 113 -0.48 1.78 -3.20
C GLU A 113 -1.22 2.99 -3.75
N ILE A 114 -0.78 3.44 -4.92
CA ILE A 114 -1.51 4.35 -5.79
C ILE A 114 -1.99 3.49 -6.96
N SER A 115 -3.30 3.27 -7.05
CA SER A 115 -3.94 2.49 -8.12
C SER A 115 -4.87 3.36 -8.95
N HIS A 116 -4.97 3.02 -10.22
CA HIS A 116 -5.73 3.74 -11.22
C HIS A 116 -6.64 2.78 -11.99
N GLU A 117 -7.87 3.23 -12.26
CA GLU A 117 -8.86 2.54 -13.09
C GLU A 117 -9.49 3.53 -14.08
N GLY A 118 -9.70 3.07 -15.32
CA GLY A 118 -10.24 3.88 -16.43
C GLY A 118 -9.18 4.33 -17.45
N PRO A 119 -9.52 5.26 -18.36
CA PRO A 119 -8.64 5.70 -19.44
C PRO A 119 -7.59 6.75 -19.05
N GLY A 120 -7.38 7.00 -17.75
CA GLY A 120 -6.50 8.05 -17.25
C GLY A 120 -4.98 7.79 -17.37
N PRO A 121 -4.16 8.61 -16.71
CA PRO A 121 -2.73 8.70 -16.99
C PRO A 121 -1.97 7.43 -16.60
N GLU A 122 -0.92 7.12 -17.36
CA GLU A 122 -0.02 5.98 -17.13
C GLU A 122 1.04 6.23 -16.05
N ARG A 123 1.02 7.43 -15.45
CA ARG A 123 1.99 7.89 -14.46
C ARG A 123 1.35 8.89 -13.52
N VAL A 124 1.93 9.03 -12.34
CA VAL A 124 1.52 9.97 -11.30
C VAL A 124 2.76 10.70 -10.79
N VAL A 125 2.62 11.94 -10.32
CA VAL A 125 3.71 12.65 -9.65
C VAL A 125 3.71 12.23 -8.19
N VAL A 126 4.83 11.73 -7.70
CA VAL A 126 5.04 11.37 -6.29
C VAL A 126 6.25 12.14 -5.79
N ALA A 127 6.09 12.90 -4.70
CA ALA A 127 7.15 13.73 -4.13
C ALA A 127 7.90 14.56 -5.20
N GLY A 128 7.15 15.14 -6.15
CA GLY A 128 7.66 16.03 -7.20
C GLY A 128 8.27 15.35 -8.43
N ARG A 129 8.30 14.01 -8.50
CA ARG A 129 8.85 13.26 -9.64
C ARG A 129 7.83 12.29 -10.21
N TRP A 130 7.89 12.03 -11.51
CA TRP A 130 7.04 11.05 -12.19
C TRP A 130 7.35 9.63 -11.69
N ALA A 131 6.30 8.91 -11.31
CA ALA A 131 6.29 7.49 -11.00
C ALA A 131 5.38 6.76 -12.02
N PRO A 132 5.85 5.70 -12.68
CA PRO A 132 5.04 4.93 -13.62
C PRO A 132 3.96 4.13 -12.87
N LEU A 133 2.73 4.15 -13.37
CA LEU A 133 1.67 3.24 -12.92
C LEU A 133 1.77 1.96 -13.76
N ARG A 134 2.24 0.87 -13.14
CA ARG A 134 2.44 -0.40 -13.85
C ARG A 134 1.11 -1.05 -14.16
N PRO A 135 0.93 -1.59 -15.38
CA PRO A 135 -0.24 -2.40 -15.68
C PRO A 135 -0.24 -3.62 -14.75
N LEU A 136 -1.37 -3.80 -14.09
CA LEU A 136 -1.80 -5.09 -13.57
C LEU A 136 -2.76 -5.68 -14.61
N GLU A 137 -3.06 -6.97 -14.50
CA GLU A 137 -3.97 -7.62 -15.46
C GLU A 137 -5.33 -6.89 -15.54
N GLY A 138 -5.86 -6.71 -16.76
CA GLY A 138 -7.06 -5.90 -17.03
C GLY A 138 -6.72 -4.43 -17.30
N ALA A 139 -7.58 -3.50 -16.89
CA ALA A 139 -7.38 -2.05 -17.07
C ALA A 139 -6.79 -1.36 -15.82
N GLN A 140 -6.48 -2.12 -14.77
CA GLN A 140 -5.95 -1.59 -13.52
C GLN A 140 -4.45 -1.32 -13.64
N ARG A 141 -4.02 -0.19 -13.12
CA ARG A 141 -2.59 0.13 -12.99
C ARG A 141 -2.26 0.49 -11.57
N ALA A 142 -1.08 0.17 -11.09
CA ALA A 142 -0.68 0.51 -9.73
C ALA A 142 0.83 0.78 -9.60
N VAL A 143 1.18 1.55 -8.57
CA VAL A 143 2.54 1.71 -8.09
C VAL A 143 2.54 1.75 -6.57
N GLY A 144 3.49 1.05 -5.97
CA GLY A 144 3.83 1.15 -4.56
C GLY A 144 4.74 2.34 -4.32
N VAL A 145 4.53 3.03 -3.20
CA VAL A 145 5.40 4.09 -2.73
C VAL A 145 5.83 3.75 -1.33
N ARG A 146 7.11 3.46 -1.15
CA ARG A 146 7.72 3.25 0.15
C ARG A 146 8.39 4.54 0.62
N ARG A 147 8.11 4.95 1.85
CA ARG A 147 8.73 6.12 2.48
C ARG A 147 9.08 5.85 3.93
N ARG A 148 9.91 6.71 4.51
CA ARG A 148 10.10 6.81 5.95
C ARG A 148 9.15 7.86 6.53
N VAL A 149 8.58 7.57 7.70
CA VAL A 149 7.59 8.43 8.39
C VAL A 149 8.05 8.96 9.74
N TYR A 150 9.06 8.35 10.37
CA TYR A 150 9.71 8.90 11.57
C TYR A 150 11.17 8.43 11.65
N LEU A 151 11.98 9.04 12.52
CA LEU A 151 13.34 8.61 12.80
C LEU A 151 13.34 7.63 13.98
N PRO A 152 13.68 6.34 13.78
CA PRO A 152 13.72 5.37 14.86
C PRO A 152 15.02 5.50 15.68
N SER A 153 14.94 5.22 16.98
CA SER A 153 16.11 5.11 17.86
C SER A 153 15.88 3.99 18.88
N PRO A 154 16.51 2.81 18.74
CA PRO A 154 17.38 2.38 17.63
C PRO A 154 16.57 2.07 16.35
N GLY A 155 17.23 2.08 15.19
CA GLY A 155 16.67 1.60 13.93
C GLY A 155 17.67 1.61 12.78
N LEU A 156 17.26 1.10 11.62
CA LEU A 156 18.13 1.06 10.45
C LEU A 156 18.24 2.46 9.84
N HIS A 157 19.38 2.75 9.23
CA HIS A 157 19.65 4.01 8.52
C HIS A 157 19.27 5.29 9.31
N PRO A 158 19.75 5.51 10.54
CA PRO A 158 19.32 6.63 11.39
C PRO A 158 19.57 8.04 10.79
N GLY A 159 20.40 8.16 9.74
CA GLY A 159 20.63 9.40 9.03
C GLY A 159 19.60 9.76 7.95
N LEU A 160 18.70 8.85 7.56
CA LEU A 160 17.67 9.12 6.55
C LEU A 160 16.45 9.79 7.20
N ALA A 161 16.20 11.05 6.86
CA ALA A 161 15.06 11.80 7.35
C ALA A 161 13.72 11.23 6.83
N PRO A 162 12.60 11.47 7.55
CA PRO A 162 11.28 11.14 7.06
C PRO A 162 10.87 12.02 5.88
N THR A 163 10.04 11.47 4.99
CA THR A 163 9.36 12.25 3.94
C THR A 163 7.92 12.47 4.37
N ASP A 164 7.61 13.63 4.94
CA ASP A 164 6.26 13.96 5.40
C ASP A 164 5.91 15.44 5.13
N PRO A 165 4.77 15.75 4.49
CA PRO A 165 3.81 14.82 3.90
C PRO A 165 4.34 14.13 2.63
N LEU A 166 3.75 12.99 2.29
CA LEU A 166 3.88 12.40 0.97
C LEU A 166 2.89 13.09 0.04
N VAL A 167 3.42 13.81 -0.94
CA VAL A 167 2.61 14.52 -1.93
C VAL A 167 2.46 13.66 -3.19
N ILE A 168 1.22 13.45 -3.61
CA ILE A 168 0.85 12.73 -4.83
C ILE A 168 0.03 13.69 -5.68
N GLU A 169 0.39 13.88 -6.95
CA GLU A 169 -0.36 14.71 -7.88
C GLU A 169 -0.67 13.94 -9.16
N TRP A 170 -1.92 14.02 -9.61
CA TRP A 170 -2.37 13.43 -10.87
C TRP A 170 -3.33 14.38 -11.57
N ALA A 171 -3.38 14.30 -12.91
CA ALA A 171 -4.28 15.10 -13.72
C ALA A 171 -4.98 14.25 -14.76
N TRP A 172 -6.23 14.59 -15.03
CA TRP A 172 -7.05 14.00 -16.08
C TRP A 172 -8.22 14.93 -16.42
N GLY A 173 -8.61 14.98 -17.69
CA GLY A 173 -9.78 15.74 -18.14
C GLY A 173 -9.71 17.24 -17.84
N GLY A 174 -8.52 17.83 -17.92
CA GLY A 174 -8.30 19.27 -17.67
C GLY A 174 -8.24 19.68 -16.20
N ARG A 175 -8.30 18.72 -15.26
CA ARG A 175 -8.24 18.96 -13.82
C ARG A 175 -7.10 18.16 -13.21
N ALA A 176 -6.57 18.65 -12.10
CA ALA A 176 -5.55 17.99 -11.30
C ALA A 176 -5.98 17.86 -9.85
N GLN A 177 -5.60 16.76 -9.21
CA GLN A 177 -5.69 16.63 -7.75
C GLN A 177 -4.31 16.48 -7.14
N ARG A 178 -4.13 17.14 -6.01
CA ARG A 178 -3.00 17.01 -5.10
C ARG A 178 -3.49 16.33 -3.82
N ILE A 179 -2.89 15.22 -3.47
CA ILE A 179 -3.18 14.41 -2.29
C ILE A 179 -1.95 14.48 -1.39
N GLU A 180 -2.14 14.87 -0.13
CA GLU A 180 -1.08 14.92 0.88
C GLU A 180 -1.37 13.89 1.96
N LEU A 181 -0.46 12.93 2.13
CA LEU A 181 -0.54 11.92 3.18
C LEU A 181 0.40 12.28 4.32
N TRP A 182 -0.15 12.52 5.49
CA TRP A 182 0.59 12.91 6.69
C TRP A 182 0.79 11.69 7.60
N ALA A 183 1.99 11.52 8.15
CA ALA A 183 2.27 10.47 9.14
C ALA A 183 1.52 10.74 10.45
N TRP A 184 1.33 12.02 10.78
CA TRP A 184 0.61 12.50 11.94
C TRP A 184 -0.47 13.51 11.55
N ARG A 185 -0.96 14.31 12.50
CA ARG A 185 -1.86 15.43 12.23
C ARG A 185 -1.22 16.43 11.26
N PRO A 186 -1.92 16.85 10.20
CA PRO A 186 -1.49 17.98 9.41
C PRO A 186 -1.23 19.19 10.32
N PHE A 187 -0.14 19.90 10.05
CA PHE A 187 0.30 21.06 10.85
C PHE A 187 0.70 20.76 12.32
N GLY A 188 0.73 19.48 12.73
CA GLY A 188 1.25 19.03 14.01
C GLY A 188 0.27 19.09 15.19
N GLY A 189 0.81 18.98 16.41
CA GLY A 189 0.05 18.98 17.66
C GLY A 189 -0.51 17.60 18.05
N PRO A 190 -0.83 17.38 19.34
CA PRO A 190 -1.43 16.14 19.80
C PRO A 190 -2.92 16.07 19.45
N TYR A 191 -3.49 14.86 19.47
CA TYR A 191 -4.94 14.69 19.57
C TYR A 191 -5.40 14.86 21.03
N PRO A 192 -6.64 15.31 21.28
CA PRO A 192 -7.21 15.31 22.62
C PRO A 192 -7.44 13.86 23.09
N GLY A 193 -6.58 13.38 23.99
CA GLY A 193 -6.69 12.05 24.58
C GLY A 193 -6.65 10.89 23.58
N LEU A 194 -7.03 9.70 24.05
CA LEU A 194 -7.22 8.53 23.21
C LEU A 194 -8.49 8.67 22.36
N ALA A 195 -8.60 7.85 21.31
CA ALA A 195 -9.84 7.77 20.55
C ALA A 195 -10.95 7.16 21.42
N THR A 196 -12.17 7.72 21.35
CA THR A 196 -13.31 7.25 22.16
C THR A 196 -13.92 5.96 21.61
N ASP A 197 -13.87 5.77 20.30
CA ASP A 197 -14.40 4.63 19.57
C ASP A 197 -13.68 4.45 18.21
N GLU A 198 -14.12 3.46 17.43
CA GLU A 198 -13.56 3.17 16.11
C GLU A 198 -13.82 4.31 15.11
N ALA A 199 -14.95 5.00 15.21
CA ALA A 199 -15.31 6.09 14.31
C ALA A 199 -14.43 7.32 14.54
N ASP A 200 -14.16 7.69 15.80
CA ASP A 200 -13.19 8.73 16.17
C ASP A 200 -11.78 8.33 15.71
N ALA A 201 -11.35 7.09 15.98
CA ALA A 201 -10.05 6.60 15.51
C ALA A 201 -9.91 6.64 13.98
N LEU A 202 -11.00 6.37 13.25
CA LEU A 202 -11.04 6.48 11.79
C LEU A 202 -11.01 7.94 11.33
N ALA A 203 -11.82 8.82 11.92
CA ALA A 203 -11.84 10.24 11.60
C ALA A 203 -10.46 10.88 11.78
N ARG A 204 -9.77 10.57 12.90
CA ARG A 204 -8.39 11.02 13.16
C ARG A 204 -7.41 10.52 12.11
N ARG A 205 -7.54 9.28 11.64
CA ARG A 205 -6.69 8.74 10.56
C ARG A 205 -7.02 9.36 9.20
N GLN A 206 -8.30 9.69 8.94
CA GLN A 206 -8.74 10.34 7.70
C GLN A 206 -8.33 11.82 7.63
N GLU A 207 -8.24 12.54 8.75
CA GLU A 207 -7.69 13.91 8.83
C GLU A 207 -6.29 14.01 8.22
N ARG A 208 -5.53 12.91 8.23
CA ARG A 208 -4.16 12.84 7.70
C ARG A 208 -4.09 12.75 6.18
N ILE A 209 -5.23 12.74 5.49
CA ILE A 209 -5.32 12.73 4.03
C ILE A 209 -5.98 14.03 3.60
N MET A 210 -5.19 14.95 3.05
CA MET A 210 -5.69 16.22 2.51
C MET A 210 -5.74 16.15 0.99
N VAL A 211 -6.83 16.64 0.39
CA VAL A 211 -6.99 16.67 -1.06
C VAL A 211 -7.36 18.08 -1.51
N THR A 212 -6.61 18.58 -2.49
CA THR A 212 -6.87 19.85 -3.16
C THR A 212 -7.07 19.57 -4.65
N THR A 213 -8.10 20.15 -5.24
CA THR A 213 -8.35 20.06 -6.68
C THR A 213 -8.10 21.42 -7.33
N ARG A 214 -7.47 21.42 -8.51
CA ARG A 214 -7.24 22.61 -9.33
C ARG A 214 -7.51 22.31 -10.81
N GLU A 215 -7.69 23.36 -11.60
CA GLU A 215 -7.70 23.25 -13.05
C GLU A 215 -6.27 23.11 -13.58
N GLY A 216 -6.13 22.47 -14.75
CA GLY A 216 -4.87 22.28 -15.46
C GLY A 216 -4.23 20.90 -15.24
N ASP A 217 -2.97 20.81 -15.67
CA ASP A 217 -2.15 19.61 -15.62
C ASP A 217 -1.17 19.63 -14.43
N VAL A 218 -0.48 18.51 -14.19
CA VAL A 218 0.59 18.39 -13.20
C VAL A 218 1.95 18.37 -13.90
N SER A 219 2.97 18.89 -13.23
CA SER A 219 4.36 18.85 -13.71
C SER A 219 5.24 18.19 -12.64
N ALA A 220 6.38 17.65 -13.08
CA ALA A 220 7.35 17.01 -12.22
C ALA A 220 8.77 17.47 -12.60
N SER A 221 9.67 17.49 -11.63
CA SER A 221 11.08 17.88 -11.84
C SER A 221 11.92 16.80 -12.51
N GLY A 222 11.40 15.56 -12.60
CA GLY A 222 12.10 14.43 -13.19
C GLY A 222 11.30 13.13 -13.01
N HIS A 223 12.00 12.00 -13.06
CA HIS A 223 11.43 10.66 -12.94
C HIS A 223 12.07 9.92 -11.77
N TRP A 224 11.32 9.12 -11.03
CA TRP A 224 11.88 8.20 -10.02
C TRP A 224 12.72 7.10 -10.67
N ALA A 225 13.77 6.68 -9.98
CA ALA A 225 14.53 5.50 -10.38
C ALA A 225 13.73 4.22 -10.09
N GLU A 226 13.63 3.35 -11.08
CA GLU A 226 12.89 2.09 -11.00
C GLU A 226 13.80 0.97 -10.47
N VAL A 227 14.04 0.96 -9.16
CA VAL A 227 14.84 -0.10 -8.50
C VAL A 227 14.06 -1.41 -8.41
N ARG A 228 12.74 -1.31 -8.23
CA ARG A 228 11.80 -2.43 -8.28
C ARG A 228 10.73 -2.16 -9.34
N PRO A 229 10.16 -3.19 -9.98
CA PRO A 229 9.15 -3.01 -11.01
C PRO A 229 7.90 -2.25 -10.53
N PHE A 230 7.36 -2.60 -9.35
CA PHE A 230 6.08 -2.09 -8.86
C PHE A 230 6.20 -1.03 -7.76
N THR A 231 7.33 -0.93 -7.05
CA THR A 231 7.48 -0.02 -5.91
C THR A 231 8.62 0.96 -6.12
N ILE A 232 8.34 2.26 -5.96
CA ILE A 232 9.37 3.29 -5.78
C ILE A 232 9.72 3.44 -4.30
N ASP A 233 11.00 3.64 -3.99
CA ASP A 233 11.49 3.82 -2.63
C ASP A 233 12.11 5.22 -2.47
N LEU A 234 11.40 6.09 -1.75
CA LEU A 234 11.79 7.48 -1.53
C LEU A 234 13.08 7.62 -0.71
N ARG A 235 13.56 6.52 -0.10
CA ARG A 235 14.81 6.49 0.67
C ARG A 235 16.05 6.39 -0.22
N LEU A 236 15.88 6.12 -1.52
CA LEU A 236 16.96 5.85 -2.47
C LEU A 236 17.24 7.00 -3.45
N GLY A 237 16.57 8.15 -3.34
CA GLY A 237 16.68 9.20 -4.35
C GLY A 237 16.52 10.62 -3.84
#